data_AF-A0A1B1A4P2-F1
#
_entry.id   AF-A0A1B1A4P2-F1
#
_cell.length_a   1.000
_cell.length_b   1.000
_cell.length_c   1.000
_cell.angle_alpha   90.00
_cell.angle_beta   90.00
_cell.angle_gamma   90.00
#
_symmetry.space_group_name_H-M   'P 1'
#
loop_
_entity.id
_entity.type
_entity.pdbx_description
1 polymer ?
#
loop_
_entity_poly.entity_id
_entity_poly.type
_entity_poly.pdbx_seq_one_letter_code
_entity_poly.pdbx_strand_id
1 'polypeptide(L)'
;MGIAILHQIDAQLVKGSFRQVFARKAALTDKFYEYLFLEMPDTKAMFTGDFSHQKEMFASVLAAGVRSLGQDAELLALIDRLLLRHRHLGLTSGHMYMAQRALLLAFREVMGPHLTAAEASAWGAAIRRLCQTLAAGIDTPAT
;
A
#
# COMPACT_ATOMS: atom_id res chain seq x y z
N MET A 1 2.45 21.40 3.99
CA MET A 1 1.94 20.10 4.48
C MET A 1 3.09 19.11 4.39
N GLY A 2 3.59 18.62 5.53
CA GLY A 2 4.78 17.79 5.58
C GLY A 2 4.50 16.41 4.98
N ILE A 3 5.19 16.08 3.88
CA ILE A 3 5.39 14.69 3.47
C ILE A 3 6.01 14.02 4.69
N ALA A 4 5.34 13.02 5.27
CA ALA A 4 5.89 12.27 6.39
C ALA A 4 7.20 11.64 5.93
N ILE A 5 8.32 12.24 6.36
CA ILE A 5 9.66 11.74 6.07
C ILE A 5 9.78 10.44 6.83
N LEU A 6 9.98 9.35 6.09
CA LEU A 6 10.28 8.06 6.72
C LEU A 6 11.71 8.14 7.24
N HIS A 7 11.89 8.01 8.55
CA HIS A 7 13.21 8.15 9.15
C HIS A 7 14.10 6.96 8.75
N GLN A 8 15.42 7.14 8.74
CA GLN A 8 16.35 6.07 8.38
C GLN A 8 16.16 4.80 9.24
N ILE A 9 15.80 4.98 10.52
CA ILE A 9 15.49 3.89 11.45
C ILE A 9 14.23 3.13 11.00
N ASP A 10 13.17 3.83 10.59
CA ASP A 10 11.95 3.20 10.08
C ASP A 10 12.22 2.36 8.84
N ALA A 11 13.09 2.86 7.94
CA ALA A 11 13.47 2.11 6.74
C ALA A 11 14.19 0.81 7.09
N GLN A 12 15.04 0.81 8.12
CA GLN A 12 15.73 -0.40 8.59
C GLN A 12 14.76 -1.38 9.26
N LEU A 13 13.82 -0.89 10.08
CA LEU A 13 12.79 -1.73 10.71
C LEU A 13 11.92 -2.43 9.66
N VAL A 14 11.50 -1.70 8.63
CA VAL A 14 10.71 -2.27 7.53
C VAL A 14 11.51 -3.29 6.72
N LYS A 15 12.78 -2.99 6.38
CA LYS A 15 13.65 -3.93 5.67
C LYS A 15 13.93 -5.19 6.49
N GLY A 16 14.22 -5.05 7.78
CA GLY A 16 14.52 -6.16 8.70
C GLY A 16 13.35 -7.12 8.91
N SER A 17 12.12 -6.59 8.95
CA SER A 17 10.89 -7.37 9.14
C SER A 17 10.22 -7.81 7.82
N PHE A 18 10.77 -7.43 6.66
CA PHE A 18 10.15 -7.68 5.35
C PHE A 18 9.86 -9.16 5.09
N ARG A 19 10.79 -10.06 5.43
CA ARG A 19 10.59 -11.51 5.22
C ARG A 19 9.34 -12.03 5.94
N GLN A 20 9.06 -11.51 7.14
CA GLN A 20 7.92 -11.92 7.95
C GLN A 20 6.59 -11.42 7.38
N VAL A 21 6.57 -10.19 6.88
CA VAL A 21 5.43 -9.60 6.17
C VAL A 21 5.19 -10.32 4.84
N PHE A 22 6.25 -10.54 4.05
CA PHE A 22 6.15 -11.19 2.74
C PHE A 22 5.68 -12.64 2.83
N ALA A 23 6.05 -13.37 3.89
CA ALA A 23 5.54 -14.70 4.17
C ALA A 23 4.00 -14.73 4.33
N ARG A 24 3.38 -13.61 4.69
CA ARG A 24 1.93 -13.45 4.92
C ARG A 24 1.22 -12.65 3.84
N LYS A 25 1.88 -12.36 2.72
CA LYS A 25 1.34 -11.54 1.62
C LYS A 25 -0.04 -12.00 1.12
N ALA A 26 -0.31 -13.31 1.09
CA ALA A 26 -1.61 -13.84 0.69
C ALA A 26 -2.72 -13.43 1.67
N ALA A 27 -2.52 -13.70 2.97
CA ALA A 27 -3.46 -13.31 4.02
C ALA A 27 -3.65 -11.79 4.09
N LEU A 28 -2.56 -11.02 3.93
CA LEU A 28 -2.63 -9.56 3.83
C LEU A 28 -3.47 -9.09 2.65
N THR A 29 -3.31 -9.72 1.48
CA THR A 29 -4.10 -9.37 0.30
C THR A 29 -5.57 -9.69 0.52
N ASP A 30 -5.89 -10.87 1.04
CA ASP A 30 -7.26 -11.30 1.29
C ASP A 30 -7.96 -10.33 2.26
N LYS A 31 -7.29 -9.99 3.36
CA LYS A 31 -7.82 -9.03 4.35
C LYS A 31 -7.92 -7.61 3.81
N PHE A 32 -6.95 -7.17 2.99
CA PHE A 32 -7.02 -5.87 2.35
C PHE A 32 -8.28 -5.73 1.51
N TYR A 33 -8.58 -6.71 0.66
CA TYR A 33 -9.76 -6.66 -0.19
C TYR A 33 -11.07 -6.85 0.58
N GLU A 34 -11.08 -7.65 1.64
CA GLU A 34 -12.22 -7.72 2.57
C GLU A 34 -12.56 -6.32 3.11
N TYR A 35 -11.57 -5.62 3.68
CA TYR A 35 -11.76 -4.26 4.18
C TYR A 35 -12.04 -3.23 3.08
N LEU A 36 -11.43 -3.38 1.90
CA LEU A 36 -11.64 -2.48 0.77
C LEU A 36 -13.10 -2.50 0.32
N PHE A 37 -13.70 -3.69 0.23
CA PHE A 37 -15.10 -3.85 -0.19
C PHE A 37 -16.10 -3.51 0.91
N LEU A 38 -15.68 -3.52 2.17
CA LEU A 38 -16.48 -2.93 3.26
C LEU A 38 -16.50 -1.40 3.18
N GLU A 39 -15.35 -0.79 2.90
CA GLU A 39 -15.21 0.67 2.76
C GLU A 39 -15.83 1.20 1.46
N MET A 40 -15.76 0.43 0.36
CA MET A 40 -16.21 0.82 -0.97
C MET A 40 -16.90 -0.35 -1.69
N PRO A 41 -18.14 -0.72 -1.31
CA PRO A 41 -18.85 -1.88 -1.87
C PRO A 41 -18.97 -1.86 -3.40
N ASP A 42 -19.19 -0.67 -3.97
CA ASP A 42 -19.37 -0.47 -5.41
C ASP A 42 -18.11 -0.82 -6.22
N THR A 43 -16.93 -0.77 -5.60
CA THR A 43 -15.68 -1.14 -6.28
C THR A 43 -15.56 -2.64 -6.52
N LYS A 44 -16.31 -3.49 -5.79
CA LYS A 44 -16.24 -4.95 -5.94
C LYS A 44 -16.53 -5.41 -7.37
N ALA A 45 -17.42 -4.73 -8.08
CA ALA A 45 -17.74 -5.01 -9.47
C ALA A 45 -16.59 -4.72 -10.45
N MET A 46 -15.57 -3.96 -10.03
CA MET A 46 -14.35 -3.71 -10.80
C MET A 46 -13.36 -4.89 -10.72
N PHE A 47 -13.54 -5.81 -9.78
CA PHE A 47 -12.63 -6.94 -9.50
C PHE A 47 -13.26 -8.29 -9.90
N THR A 48 -13.82 -8.37 -11.11
CA THR A 48 -14.54 -9.55 -11.63
C THR A 48 -13.65 -10.64 -12.23
N GLY A 49 -12.33 -10.48 -12.20
CA GLY A 49 -11.33 -11.43 -12.71
C GLY A 49 -10.75 -12.39 -11.66
N ASP A 50 -9.76 -13.18 -12.08
CA ASP A 50 -9.00 -14.05 -11.19
C ASP A 50 -8.26 -13.24 -10.11
N PHE A 51 -8.61 -13.52 -8.85
CA PHE A 51 -8.03 -12.85 -7.69
C PHE A 51 -6.55 -13.19 -7.48
N SER A 52 -6.04 -14.25 -8.10
CA SER A 52 -4.62 -14.63 -8.08
C SER A 52 -3.74 -13.51 -8.64
N HIS A 53 -4.18 -12.86 -9.72
CA HIS A 53 -3.47 -11.71 -10.28
C HIS A 53 -3.42 -10.53 -9.28
N GLN A 54 -4.48 -10.33 -8.49
CA GLN A 54 -4.48 -9.29 -7.46
C GLN A 54 -3.50 -9.60 -6.33
N LYS A 55 -3.37 -10.88 -5.94
CA LYS A 55 -2.37 -11.33 -4.96
C LYS A 55 -0.94 -11.12 -5.46
N GLU A 56 -0.67 -11.39 -6.73
CA GLU A 56 0.64 -11.15 -7.34
C GLU A 56 0.96 -9.65 -7.46
N MET A 57 -0.03 -8.84 -7.82
CA MET A 57 0.14 -7.38 -7.88
C MET A 57 0.44 -6.82 -6.49
N PHE A 58 -0.32 -7.22 -5.47
CA PHE A 58 -0.10 -6.80 -4.09
C PHE A 58 1.29 -7.17 -3.59
N ALA A 59 1.73 -8.41 -3.84
CA ALA A 59 3.07 -8.88 -3.51
C ALA A 59 4.16 -8.04 -4.18
N SER A 60 3.97 -7.73 -5.46
CA SER A 60 4.87 -6.88 -6.25
C SER A 60 4.96 -5.46 -5.68
N VAL A 61 3.84 -4.87 -5.27
CA VAL A 61 3.79 -3.54 -4.66
C VAL A 61 4.49 -3.52 -3.31
N LEU A 62 4.28 -4.53 -2.45
CA LEU A 62 5.01 -4.66 -1.18
C LEU A 62 6.53 -4.73 -1.41
N ALA A 63 6.99 -5.58 -2.33
CA ALA A 63 8.41 -5.72 -2.63
C ALA A 63 9.02 -4.43 -3.19
N ALA A 64 8.34 -3.78 -4.15
CA ALA A 64 8.78 -2.53 -4.72
C ALA A 64 8.79 -1.38 -3.69
N GLY A 65 7.77 -1.34 -2.81
CA GLY A 65 7.68 -0.35 -1.74
C GLY A 65 8.87 -0.45 -0.79
N VAL A 66 9.21 -1.65 -0.31
CA VAL A 66 10.39 -1.86 0.54
C VAL A 66 11.69 -1.51 -0.16
N ARG A 67 11.82 -1.86 -1.44
CA ARG A 67 13.00 -1.52 -2.26
C ARG A 67 13.21 0.00 -2.34
N SER A 68 12.12 0.74 -2.51
CA SER A 68 12.14 2.21 -2.62
C SER A 68 12.48 2.96 -1.33
N LEU A 69 12.57 2.27 -0.17
CA LEU A 69 12.84 2.93 1.10
C LEU A 69 14.25 3.53 1.15
N GLY A 70 14.30 4.86 1.25
CA GLY A 70 15.53 5.66 1.17
C GLY A 70 15.96 6.00 -0.25
N GLN A 71 15.12 5.72 -1.26
CA GLN A 71 15.41 5.90 -2.68
C GLN A 71 14.24 6.60 -3.38
N ASP A 72 14.25 7.94 -3.39
CA ASP A 72 13.12 8.72 -3.91
C ASP A 72 12.83 8.46 -5.39
N ALA A 73 13.87 8.24 -6.21
CA ALA A 73 13.69 7.88 -7.63
C ALA A 73 12.94 6.56 -7.82
N GLU A 74 13.24 5.54 -7.00
CA GLU A 74 12.54 4.25 -7.07
C GLU A 74 11.09 4.37 -6.57
N LEU A 75 10.84 5.22 -5.57
CA LEU A 75 9.49 5.47 -5.08
C LEU A 75 8.65 6.17 -6.16
N LEU A 76 9.19 7.21 -6.81
CA LEU A 76 8.50 7.91 -7.89
C LEU A 76 8.15 6.94 -9.04
N ALA A 77 9.10 6.10 -9.47
CA ALA A 77 8.85 5.10 -10.50
C ALA A 77 7.81 4.03 -10.10
N LEU A 78 7.69 3.70 -8.81
CA LEU A 78 6.60 2.86 -8.32
C LEU A 78 5.26 3.60 -8.40
N ILE A 79 5.21 4.85 -7.95
CA ILE A 79 4.00 5.68 -7.98
C ILE A 79 3.50 5.87 -9.41
N ASP A 80 4.37 6.18 -10.37
CA ASP A 80 3.98 6.37 -11.77
C ASP A 80 3.33 5.11 -12.36
N ARG A 81 3.90 3.94 -12.06
CA ARG A 81 3.31 2.65 -12.47
C ARG A 81 1.95 2.40 -11.84
N LEU A 82 1.77 2.79 -10.58
CA LEU A 82 0.48 2.68 -9.90
C LEU A 82 -0.53 3.68 -10.49
N LEU A 83 -0.14 4.94 -10.73
CA LEU A 83 -1.01 5.95 -11.32
C LEU A 83 -1.50 5.56 -12.71
N LEU A 84 -0.64 5.00 -13.56
CA LEU A 84 -1.04 4.51 -14.89
C LEU A 84 -2.18 3.47 -14.80
N ARG A 85 -2.13 2.61 -13.77
CA ARG A 85 -3.15 1.57 -13.52
C ARG A 85 -4.42 2.09 -12.86
N HIS A 86 -4.39 3.24 -12.17
CA HIS A 86 -5.51 3.71 -11.36
C HIS A 86 -6.23 4.93 -11.95
N ARG A 87 -5.53 5.83 -12.66
CA ARG A 87 -6.12 7.09 -13.17
C ARG A 87 -7.29 6.87 -14.13
N HIS A 88 -7.26 5.80 -14.92
CA HIS A 88 -8.32 5.51 -15.90
C HIS A 88 -9.59 4.91 -15.27
N LEU A 89 -9.59 4.61 -13.96
CA LEU A 89 -10.69 3.95 -13.25
C LEU A 89 -11.70 4.94 -12.65
N GLY A 90 -11.59 6.24 -12.91
CA GLY A 90 -12.46 7.26 -12.33
C GLY A 90 -12.32 7.41 -10.81
N LEU A 91 -11.17 6.99 -10.26
CA LEU A 91 -10.88 7.08 -8.83
C LEU A 91 -10.54 8.54 -8.43
N THR A 92 -10.73 8.84 -7.15
CA THR A 92 -10.44 10.15 -6.56
C THR A 92 -9.38 9.98 -5.48
N SER A 93 -8.73 11.05 -5.03
CA SER A 93 -7.90 11.00 -3.82
C SER A 93 -8.66 10.45 -2.61
N GLY A 94 -9.95 10.75 -2.49
CA GLY A 94 -10.85 10.17 -1.49
C GLY A 94 -10.85 8.64 -1.51
N HIS A 95 -11.02 8.03 -2.68
CA HIS A 95 -10.95 6.57 -2.84
C HIS A 95 -9.59 6.00 -2.43
N MET A 96 -8.48 6.71 -2.70
CA MET A 96 -7.14 6.29 -2.28
C MET A 96 -6.98 6.32 -0.75
N TYR A 97 -7.58 7.31 -0.06
CA TYR A 97 -7.59 7.34 1.40
C TYR A 97 -8.44 6.22 2.02
N MET A 98 -9.55 5.83 1.37
CA MET A 98 -10.33 4.66 1.79
C MET A 98 -9.52 3.37 1.64
N ALA A 99 -8.84 3.19 0.51
CA ALA A 99 -7.92 2.08 0.29
C ALA A 99 -6.76 2.06 1.31
N GLN A 100 -6.19 3.22 1.66
CA GLN A 100 -5.18 3.34 2.71
C GLN A 100 -5.69 2.83 4.06
N ARG A 101 -6.92 3.20 4.46
CA ARG A 101 -7.52 2.71 5.72
C ARG A 101 -7.67 1.20 5.70
N ALA A 102 -8.24 0.65 4.62
CA ALA A 102 -8.39 -0.79 4.46
C ALA A 102 -7.05 -1.54 4.57
N LEU A 103 -6.00 -1.02 3.93
CA LEU A 103 -4.66 -1.62 3.98
C LEU A 103 -4.05 -1.56 5.39
N LEU A 104 -4.20 -0.46 6.11
CA LEU A 104 -3.73 -0.34 7.49
C LEU A 104 -4.48 -1.28 8.45
N LEU A 105 -5.79 -1.44 8.26
CA LEU A 105 -6.61 -2.39 9.04
C LEU A 105 -6.17 -3.83 8.80
N ALA A 106 -6.05 -4.24 7.53
CA ALA A 106 -5.57 -5.56 7.15
C ALA A 106 -4.16 -5.84 7.70
N PHE A 107 -3.27 -4.85 7.58
CA PHE A 107 -1.91 -4.98 8.10
C PHE A 107 -1.90 -5.17 9.61
N ARG A 108 -2.65 -4.37 10.36
CA ARG A 108 -2.74 -4.49 11.82
C ARG A 108 -3.29 -5.85 12.25
N GLU A 109 -4.33 -6.34 11.59
CA GLU A 109 -4.94 -7.63 11.92
C GLU A 109 -3.99 -8.80 11.64
N VAL A 110 -3.38 -8.82 10.44
CA VAL A 110 -2.56 -9.96 10.02
C VAL A 110 -1.17 -9.93 10.66
N MET A 111 -0.57 -8.75 10.87
CA MET A 111 0.81 -8.62 11.34
C MET A 111 0.94 -8.25 12.81
N GLY A 112 -0.14 -7.85 13.49
CA GLY A 112 -0.11 -7.42 14.89
C GLY A 112 0.59 -8.40 15.84
N PRO A 113 0.29 -9.71 15.80
CA PRO A 113 0.96 -10.71 16.64
C PRO A 113 2.41 -11.04 16.24
N HIS A 114 2.89 -10.45 15.14
CA HIS A 114 4.13 -10.85 14.49
C HIS A 114 5.18 -9.77 14.49
N LEU A 115 4.78 -8.50 14.59
CA LEU A 115 5.68 -7.37 14.60
C LEU A 115 5.80 -6.77 16.01
N THR A 116 6.98 -6.25 16.31
CA THR A 116 7.15 -5.33 17.44
C THR A 116 6.35 -4.05 17.19
N ALA A 117 6.06 -3.30 18.26
CA ALA A 117 5.37 -2.01 18.15
C ALA A 117 6.13 -1.01 17.25
N ALA A 118 7.47 -1.03 17.28
CA ALA A 118 8.31 -0.19 16.43
C ALA A 118 8.20 -0.56 14.95
N GLU A 119 8.28 -1.86 14.63
CA GLU A 119 8.10 -2.34 13.25
C GLU A 119 6.69 -2.04 12.72
N ALA A 120 5.65 -2.29 13.52
CA ALA A 120 4.28 -1.98 13.13
C ALA A 120 4.08 -0.47 12.85
N SER A 121 4.68 0.40 13.68
CA SER A 121 4.67 1.85 13.46
C SER A 121 5.37 2.24 12.16
N ALA A 122 6.57 1.70 11.91
CA ALA A 122 7.36 1.97 10.71
C ALA A 122 6.66 1.52 9.43
N TRP A 123 6.05 0.32 9.44
CA TRP A 123 5.22 -0.16 8.34
C TRP A 123 3.99 0.71 8.11
N GLY A 124 3.31 1.13 9.18
CA GLY A 124 2.19 2.05 9.07
C GLY A 124 2.58 3.39 8.45
N ALA A 125 3.76 3.92 8.78
CA ALA A 125 4.30 5.13 8.18
C ALA A 125 4.61 4.94 6.69
N ALA A 126 5.23 3.81 6.31
CA ALA A 126 5.53 3.47 4.93
C ALA A 126 4.26 3.35 4.06
N ILE A 127 3.24 2.64 4.57
CA ILE A 127 1.94 2.49 3.90
C ILE A 127 1.28 3.85 3.70
N ARG A 128 1.23 4.70 4.74
CA ARG A 128 0.67 6.05 4.64
C ARG A 128 1.40 6.89 3.60
N ARG A 129 2.74 6.89 3.61
CA ARG A 129 3.54 7.63 2.63
C ARG A 129 3.18 7.20 1.19
N LEU A 130 3.20 5.90 0.91
CA LEU A 130 2.88 5.37 -0.42
C LEU A 130 1.47 5.79 -0.88
N CYS A 131 0.45 5.55 -0.05
CA CYS A 131 -0.94 5.85 -0.41
C CYS A 131 -1.21 7.35 -0.53
N GLN A 132 -0.62 8.19 0.32
CA GLN A 132 -0.76 9.64 0.24
C GLN A 132 -0.11 10.20 -1.03
N THR A 133 1.06 9.71 -1.40
CA THR A 133 1.72 10.11 -2.66
C THR A 133 0.89 9.67 -3.86
N LEU A 134 0.32 8.46 -3.84
CA LEU A 134 -0.59 7.99 -4.88
C LEU A 134 -1.85 8.86 -4.96
N ALA A 135 -2.47 9.18 -3.82
CA ALA A 135 -3.66 10.03 -3.74
C ALA A 135 -3.42 11.42 -4.36
N ALA A 136 -2.29 12.04 -4.05
CA ALA A 136 -1.90 13.33 -4.63
C ALA A 136 -1.70 13.24 -6.16
N GLY A 137 -1.17 12.12 -6.64
CA GLY A 137 -0.98 11.89 -8.08
C GLY A 137 -2.28 11.63 -8.85
N ILE A 138 -3.32 11.08 -8.21
CA ILE A 138 -4.61 10.83 -8.87
C ILE A 138 -5.28 12.14 -9.30
N ASP A 139 -5.26 13.15 -8.44
CA ASP A 139 -5.89 14.45 -8.72
C ASP A 139 -5.03 15.34 -9.62
N THR A 140 -3.74 15.00 -9.81
CA THR A 140 -2.85 15.75 -10.70
C THR A 140 -3.07 15.31 -12.15
N PRO A 141 -3.43 16.21 -13.08
CA PRO A 141 -3.56 15.86 -14.49
C PRO A 141 -2.26 15.26 -15.02
N ALA A 142 -2.37 14.27 -15.92
CA ALA A 142 -1.18 13.79 -16.64
C ALA A 142 -0.62 14.94 -17.49
N THR A 143 0.65 15.29 -17.27
CA THR A 143 1.39 16.30 -18.04
C THR A 143 1.62 15.85 -19.47
#